data_AF-A0A2D4FAM8-F1
#
_entry.id   AF-A0A2D4FAM8-F1
#
_cell.length_a   1.000
_cell.length_b   1.000
_cell.length_c   1.000
_cell.angle_alpha   90.00
_cell.angle_beta   90.00
_cell.angle_gamma   90.00
#
_symmetry.space_group_name_H-M   'P 1'
#
loop_
_entity.id
_entity.type
_entity.pdbx_description
1 polymer ?
#
loop_
_entity_poly.entity_id
_entity_poly.type
_entity_poly.pdbx_seq_one_letter_code
_entity_poly.pdbx_strand_id
1 'polypeptide(L)'
;VTQQRALAFIKRLTTMALQVLPNSSIGILATNRTLMHIFPKTDLLLDNESQGSGLYLPELDQPEYCNAQNSALWELHSLLRHYHPVVQKFAAHLLAGAPAEGSEALAHDLGRRSPSELFEAYSMKDMTFDPSIPSVARRKKGKFLQGDLFLNEDVTKFVKFHLEKSGVQVPLDFAEDIKSFPAS
;
A
#
# COMPACT_ATOMS: atom_id res chain seq x y z
N VAL A 1 30.92 12.28 -3.25
CA VAL A 1 29.66 11.79 -3.86
C VAL A 1 29.02 12.97 -4.57
N THR A 2 28.70 12.85 -5.85
CA THR A 2 28.06 13.93 -6.62
C THR A 2 26.56 13.95 -6.38
N GLN A 3 25.92 15.11 -6.53
CA GLN A 3 24.47 15.24 -6.37
C GLN A 3 23.69 14.33 -7.35
N GLN A 4 24.16 14.23 -8.60
CA GLN A 4 23.55 13.36 -9.62
C GLN A 4 23.55 11.88 -9.20
N ARG A 5 24.60 11.41 -8.51
CA ARG A 5 24.63 10.07 -7.94
C ARG A 5 23.59 9.89 -6.86
N ALA A 6 23.43 10.86 -5.97
CA ALA A 6 22.42 10.79 -4.92
C ALA A 6 21.01 10.67 -5.51
N LEU A 7 20.68 11.50 -6.51
CA LEU A 7 19.40 11.45 -7.22
C LEU A 7 19.17 10.08 -7.87
N ALA A 8 20.18 9.55 -8.56
CA ALA A 8 20.14 8.24 -9.19
C ALA A 8 19.90 7.11 -8.19
N PHE A 9 20.63 7.12 -7.07
CA PHE A 9 20.45 6.11 -6.03
C PHE A 9 19.07 6.20 -5.39
N ILE A 10 18.60 7.40 -5.02
CA ILE A 10 17.27 7.57 -4.43
C ILE A 10 16.19 7.06 -5.39
N LYS A 11 16.27 7.43 -6.67
CA LYS A 11 15.30 6.97 -7.68
C LYS A 11 15.30 5.45 -7.81
N ARG A 12 16.47 4.82 -8.03
CA ARG A 12 16.59 3.36 -8.15
C ARG A 12 16.15 2.62 -6.89
N LEU A 13 16.54 3.11 -5.72
CA LEU A 13 16.15 2.54 -4.43
C LEU A 13 14.63 2.61 -4.24
N THR A 14 14.00 3.73 -4.58
CA THR A 14 12.54 3.88 -4.47
C THR A 14 11.81 2.96 -5.47
N THR A 15 12.33 2.79 -6.69
CA THR A 15 11.81 1.80 -7.64
C THR A 15 11.95 0.36 -7.11
N MET A 16 13.09 0.02 -6.50
CA MET A 16 13.32 -1.28 -5.87
C MET A 16 12.38 -1.51 -4.68
N ALA A 17 12.05 -0.47 -3.91
CA ALA A 17 11.17 -0.54 -2.74
C ALA A 17 9.75 -1.03 -3.07
N LEU A 18 9.32 -0.95 -4.35
CA LEU A 18 8.04 -1.48 -4.83
C LEU A 18 8.03 -3.00 -5.02
N GLN A 19 9.19 -3.61 -5.26
CA GLN A 19 9.31 -5.02 -5.65
C GLN A 19 9.72 -5.94 -4.48
N VAL A 20 10.05 -5.35 -3.33
CA VAL A 20 10.57 -6.08 -2.17
C VAL A 20 9.52 -6.24 -1.07
N LEU A 21 9.83 -7.13 -0.13
CA LEU A 21 9.06 -7.34 1.10
C LEU A 21 9.02 -6.08 1.99
N PRO A 22 8.07 -5.96 2.94
CA PRO A 22 7.80 -4.72 3.64
C PRO A 22 8.97 -4.29 4.53
N ASN A 23 9.65 -5.24 5.15
CA ASN A 23 10.86 -5.01 5.95
C ASN A 23 11.96 -4.33 5.13
N SER A 24 12.26 -4.86 3.94
CA SER A 24 13.22 -4.27 3.01
C SER A 24 12.76 -2.90 2.53
N SER A 25 11.47 -2.76 2.19
CA SER A 25 10.91 -1.49 1.73
C SER A 25 11.09 -0.38 2.78
N ILE A 26 10.81 -0.67 4.06
CA ILE A 26 11.03 0.29 5.16
C ILE A 26 12.51 0.68 5.29
N GLY A 27 13.42 -0.29 5.27
CA GLY A 27 14.86 -0.02 5.34
C GLY A 27 15.35 0.84 4.18
N ILE A 28 14.86 0.58 2.96
CA ILE A 28 15.17 1.38 1.78
C ILE A 28 14.63 2.82 1.92
N LEU A 29 13.37 2.99 2.35
CA LEU A 29 12.78 4.31 2.54
C LEU A 29 13.47 5.11 3.65
N ALA A 30 13.89 4.46 4.74
CA ALA A 30 14.69 5.08 5.78
C ALA A 30 16.09 5.50 5.29
N THR A 31 16.68 4.72 4.39
CA THR A 31 17.94 5.08 3.72
C THR A 31 17.74 6.30 2.81
N ASN A 32 16.66 6.32 2.03
CA ASN A 32 16.32 7.46 1.16
C ASN A 32 16.09 8.73 1.98
N ARG A 33 15.43 8.65 3.13
CA ARG A 33 15.30 9.78 4.08
C ARG A 33 16.65 10.34 4.48
N THR A 34 17.59 9.45 4.83
CA THR A 34 18.95 9.84 5.21
C THR A 34 19.68 10.51 4.05
N LEU A 35 19.53 9.98 2.83
CA LEU A 35 20.10 10.59 1.63
C LEU A 35 19.50 11.97 1.32
N MET A 36 18.19 12.16 1.49
CA MET A 36 17.54 13.46 1.31
C MET A 36 18.04 14.51 2.31
N HIS A 37 18.26 14.12 3.57
CA HIS A 37 18.86 15.01 4.57
C HIS A 37 20.32 15.36 4.28
N ILE A 38 21.11 14.42 3.74
CA ILE A 38 22.52 14.67 3.38
C ILE A 38 22.62 15.56 2.13
N PHE A 39 21.70 15.40 1.18
CA PHE A 39 21.72 16.09 -0.10
C PHE A 39 20.42 16.89 -0.31
N PRO A 40 20.29 18.12 0.22
CA PRO A 40 19.02 18.86 0.23
C PRO A 40 18.46 19.20 -1.16
N LYS A 41 19.28 19.13 -2.21
CA LYS A 41 18.83 19.35 -3.59
C LYS A 41 18.17 18.12 -4.22
N THR A 42 17.80 17.12 -3.43
CA THR A 42 17.04 15.94 -3.89
C THR A 42 15.55 16.20 -4.04
N ASP A 43 15.07 17.32 -3.51
CA ASP A 43 13.68 17.77 -3.63
C ASP A 43 13.25 17.96 -5.09
N LEU A 44 14.21 18.15 -6.00
CA LEU A 44 13.99 18.14 -7.45
C LEU A 44 13.26 16.88 -7.94
N LEU A 45 13.39 15.75 -7.26
CA LEU A 45 12.70 14.51 -7.62
C LEU A 45 11.23 14.48 -7.15
N LEU A 46 10.83 15.38 -6.25
CA LEU A 46 9.46 15.54 -5.79
C LEU A 46 8.66 16.45 -6.73
N ASP A 47 9.37 17.32 -7.47
CA ASP A 47 8.80 18.15 -8.51
C ASP A 47 8.57 17.36 -9.81
N ASN A 48 7.57 17.77 -10.59
CA ASN A 48 7.29 17.21 -11.91
C ASN A 48 8.11 17.89 -13.03
N GLU A 49 8.96 18.86 -12.70
CA GLU A 49 9.71 19.63 -13.68
C GLU A 49 11.03 18.93 -14.05
N SER A 50 11.26 18.70 -15.35
CA SER A 50 12.54 18.18 -15.84
C SER A 50 13.54 19.31 -16.02
N GLN A 51 14.71 19.19 -15.38
CA GLN A 51 15.75 20.22 -15.37
C GLN A 51 16.72 20.15 -16.57
N GLY A 52 16.37 19.43 -17.64
CA GLY A 52 17.26 19.29 -18.80
C GLY A 52 16.73 18.41 -19.93
N SER A 53 17.57 18.23 -20.95
CA SER A 53 17.32 17.34 -22.08
C SER A 53 17.71 15.90 -21.76
N GLY A 54 16.91 14.94 -22.21
CA GLY A 54 17.19 13.51 -22.10
C GLY A 54 16.21 12.76 -21.22
N LEU A 55 16.25 11.43 -21.29
CA LEU A 55 15.35 10.53 -20.58
C LEU A 55 16.08 9.87 -19.41
N TYR A 56 15.34 9.54 -18.35
CA TYR A 56 15.88 8.75 -17.25
C TYR A 56 16.13 7.31 -17.69
N LEU A 57 17.36 6.81 -17.49
CA LEU A 57 17.79 5.46 -17.86
C LEU A 57 18.30 4.70 -16.62
N PRO A 58 17.46 3.88 -15.97
CA PRO A 58 17.84 3.16 -14.75
C PRO A 58 18.91 2.11 -14.98
N GLU A 59 19.01 1.54 -16.19
CA GLU A 59 19.90 0.42 -16.53
C GLU A 59 21.37 0.80 -16.68
N LEU A 60 21.71 2.09 -16.67
CA LEU A 60 23.11 2.51 -16.82
C LEU A 60 23.94 2.16 -15.57
N ASP A 61 25.10 1.54 -15.79
CA ASP A 61 26.02 1.18 -14.70
C ASP A 61 26.51 2.40 -13.92
N GLN A 62 26.74 3.50 -14.64
CA GLN A 62 27.21 4.75 -14.05
C GLN A 62 26.01 5.62 -13.62
N PRO A 63 25.75 5.75 -12.30
CA PRO A 63 24.59 6.49 -11.80
C PRO A 63 24.61 7.99 -12.14
N GLU A 64 25.78 8.57 -12.44
CA GLU A 64 25.90 9.98 -12.83
C GLU A 64 25.19 10.29 -14.14
N TYR A 65 25.14 9.34 -15.08
CA TYR A 65 24.63 9.56 -16.44
C TYR A 65 23.19 9.08 -16.64
N CYS A 66 22.53 8.59 -15.59
CA CYS A 66 21.17 8.08 -15.70
C CYS A 66 20.10 9.17 -15.87
N ASN A 67 20.44 10.45 -15.70
CA ASN A 67 19.51 11.59 -15.78
C ASN A 67 18.31 11.49 -14.82
N ALA A 68 18.54 11.09 -13.57
CA ALA A 68 17.48 10.98 -12.56
C ALA A 68 16.74 12.30 -12.32
N GLN A 69 17.41 13.45 -12.49
CA GLN A 69 16.81 14.78 -12.38
C GLN A 69 15.74 15.10 -13.43
N ASN A 70 15.62 14.29 -14.49
CA ASN A 70 14.58 14.43 -15.51
C ASN A 70 13.35 13.55 -15.23
N SER A 71 13.25 12.99 -14.02
CA SER A 71 12.15 12.12 -13.59
C SER A 71 11.71 12.50 -12.18
N ALA A 72 10.47 12.18 -11.84
CA ALA A 72 9.90 12.37 -10.50
C ALA A 72 9.71 11.05 -9.76
N LEU A 73 9.59 11.10 -8.43
CA LEU A 73 9.40 9.93 -7.53
C LEU A 73 7.93 9.48 -7.47
N TRP A 74 7.40 9.08 -8.64
CA TRP A 74 6.04 8.53 -8.75
C TRP A 74 5.82 7.28 -7.90
N GLU A 75 6.88 6.52 -7.61
CA GLU A 75 6.83 5.29 -6.82
C GLU A 75 6.34 5.54 -5.39
N LEU A 76 6.60 6.71 -4.82
CA LEU A 76 6.10 7.08 -3.49
C LEU A 76 4.57 7.09 -3.44
N HIS A 77 3.89 7.50 -4.52
CA HIS A 77 2.43 7.50 -4.59
C HIS A 77 1.85 6.08 -4.58
N SER A 78 2.55 5.12 -5.19
CA SER A 78 2.19 3.71 -5.11
C SER A 78 2.43 3.17 -3.69
N LEU A 79 3.52 3.57 -3.03
CA LEU A 79 3.85 3.16 -1.66
C LEU A 79 2.90 3.75 -0.61
N LEU A 80 2.25 4.89 -0.86
CA LEU A 80 1.17 5.39 -0.01
C LEU A 80 -0.01 4.41 0.13
N ARG A 81 -0.21 3.55 -0.87
CA ARG A 81 -1.29 2.55 -0.89
C ARG A 81 -0.79 1.15 -0.52
N HIS A 82 0.42 1.05 0.02
CA HIS A 82 1.03 -0.21 0.43
C HIS A 82 0.25 -0.84 1.60
N TYR A 83 0.17 -2.18 1.68
CA TYR A 83 -0.60 -2.85 2.74
C TYR A 83 -0.03 -2.63 4.15
N HIS A 84 1.28 -2.40 4.25
CA HIS A 84 1.96 -2.17 5.53
C HIS A 84 1.86 -0.69 5.95
N PRO A 85 1.25 -0.37 7.11
CA PRO A 85 0.99 1.03 7.50
C PRO A 85 2.25 1.83 7.78
N VAL A 86 3.35 1.20 8.21
CA VAL A 86 4.63 1.91 8.43
C VAL A 86 5.25 2.32 7.09
N VAL A 87 5.10 1.51 6.04
CA VAL A 87 5.57 1.88 4.69
C VAL A 87 4.80 3.11 4.20
N GLN A 88 3.48 3.14 4.40
CA GLN A 88 2.66 4.30 4.05
C GLN A 88 3.13 5.57 4.78
N LYS A 89 3.45 5.46 6.08
CA LYS A 89 3.98 6.58 6.88
C LYS A 89 5.32 7.10 6.34
N PHE A 90 6.25 6.19 6.01
CA PHE A 90 7.52 6.58 5.40
C PHE A 90 7.32 7.22 4.02
N ALA A 91 6.44 6.67 3.19
CA ALA A 91 6.14 7.23 1.88
C ALA A 91 5.55 8.64 1.97
N ALA A 92 4.59 8.86 2.88
CA ALA A 92 4.00 10.18 3.16
C ALA A 92 5.07 11.17 3.64
N HIS A 93 5.95 10.74 4.54
CA HIS A 93 7.04 11.58 5.03
C HIS A 93 8.04 11.98 3.95
N LEU A 94 8.40 11.05 3.06
CA LEU A 94 9.32 11.35 1.94
C LEU A 94 8.66 12.27 0.90
N LEU A 95 7.36 12.13 0.66
CA LEU A 95 6.61 13.04 -0.21
C LEU A 95 6.58 14.47 0.31
N ALA A 96 6.58 14.64 1.64
CA ALA A 96 6.68 15.95 2.29
C ALA A 96 8.10 16.56 2.26
N GLY A 97 9.08 15.92 1.59
CA GLY A 97 10.47 16.38 1.59
C GLY A 97 11.27 15.97 2.83
N ALA A 98 10.82 14.93 3.54
CA ALA A 98 11.45 14.43 4.75
C ALA A 98 11.75 15.53 5.79
N PRO A 99 10.74 16.29 6.27
CA PRO A 99 10.97 17.39 7.20
C PRO A 99 11.51 16.88 8.55
N ALA A 100 12.53 17.53 9.10
CA ALA A 100 13.09 17.14 10.40
C ALA A 100 12.11 17.40 11.57
N GLU A 101 11.28 18.42 11.44
CA GLU A 101 10.32 18.87 12.47
C GLU A 101 8.99 19.26 11.81
N GLY A 102 7.89 19.24 12.57
CA GLY A 102 6.56 19.65 12.11
C GLY A 102 5.53 18.52 12.07
N SER A 103 4.34 18.84 11.54
CA SER A 103 3.19 17.90 11.52
C SER A 103 3.40 16.69 10.60
N GLU A 104 4.30 16.80 9.62
CA GLU A 104 4.60 15.75 8.63
C GLU A 104 5.92 15.02 8.94
N ALA A 105 6.52 15.32 10.09
CA ALA A 105 7.70 14.62 10.57
C ALA A 105 7.36 13.19 11.01
N LEU A 106 8.30 12.27 10.81
CA LEU A 106 8.17 10.91 11.32
C LEU A 106 8.14 10.91 12.85
N ALA A 107 7.39 9.94 13.40
CA ALA A 107 7.44 9.66 14.83
C ALA A 107 8.90 9.41 15.27
N HIS A 108 9.24 9.90 16.46
CA HIS A 108 10.60 9.86 17.00
C HIS A 108 11.19 8.45 17.04
N ASP A 109 10.37 7.45 17.35
CA ASP A 109 10.75 6.03 17.37
C ASP A 109 11.23 5.52 16.00
N LEU A 110 10.64 6.01 14.92
CA LEU A 110 10.98 5.62 13.54
C LEU A 110 12.11 6.47 12.98
N GLY A 111 12.17 7.75 13.35
CA GLY A 111 13.16 8.70 12.84
C GLY A 111 14.58 8.51 13.39
N ARG A 112 14.73 7.94 14.59
CA ARG A 112 16.04 7.72 15.24
C ARG A 112 16.69 6.38 14.90
N ARG A 113 15.91 5.37 14.52
CA ARG A 113 16.42 4.02 14.23
C ARG A 113 17.22 4.02 12.93
N SER A 114 18.29 3.24 12.89
CA SER A 114 19.04 3.07 11.66
C SER A 114 18.23 2.27 10.61
N PRO A 115 18.50 2.43 9.31
CA PRO A 115 17.81 1.64 8.27
C PRO A 115 17.94 0.13 8.47
N SER A 116 19.10 -0.34 8.94
CA SER A 116 19.34 -1.75 9.26
C SER A 116 18.55 -2.23 10.48
N GLU A 117 18.42 -1.40 11.52
CA GLU A 117 17.58 -1.71 12.67
C GLU A 117 16.11 -1.79 12.28
N LEU A 118 15.62 -0.87 11.45
CA LEU A 118 14.24 -0.91 10.95
C LEU A 118 13.98 -2.15 10.09
N PHE A 119 14.96 -2.57 9.28
CA PHE A 119 14.87 -3.78 8.49
C PHE A 119 14.69 -5.03 9.36
N GLU A 120 15.50 -5.19 10.40
CA GLU A 120 15.36 -6.35 11.30
C GLU A 120 14.14 -6.23 12.19
N ALA A 121 13.79 -5.02 12.67
CA ALA A 121 12.63 -4.81 13.53
C ALA A 121 11.29 -5.16 12.86
N TYR A 122 11.18 -4.97 11.55
CA TYR A 122 9.96 -5.31 10.78
C TYR A 122 10.09 -6.64 10.03
N SER A 123 11.10 -7.44 10.34
CA SER A 123 11.36 -8.73 9.70
C SER A 123 10.32 -9.77 10.10
N MET A 124 9.79 -10.50 9.11
CA MET A 124 8.82 -11.58 9.36
C MET A 124 9.46 -12.87 9.87
N LYS A 125 10.78 -12.90 10.15
CA LYS A 125 11.50 -14.09 10.65
C LYS A 125 10.90 -14.62 11.96
N ASP A 126 10.47 -13.71 12.82
CA ASP A 126 9.95 -14.03 14.16
C ASP A 126 8.43 -14.30 14.16
N MET A 127 7.83 -14.55 12.99
CA MET A 127 6.38 -14.82 12.81
C MET A 127 5.46 -13.78 13.46
N THR A 128 5.98 -12.58 13.72
CA THR A 128 5.29 -11.50 14.41
C THR A 128 4.93 -10.41 13.40
N PHE A 129 3.68 -9.95 13.42
CA PHE A 129 3.23 -8.84 12.59
C PHE A 129 3.33 -7.55 13.41
N ASP A 130 4.31 -6.73 13.08
CA ASP A 130 4.49 -5.40 13.65
C ASP A 130 4.19 -4.34 12.60
N PRO A 131 3.15 -3.50 12.73
CA PRO A 131 2.21 -3.44 13.85
C PRO A 131 1.19 -4.59 13.83
N SER A 132 0.74 -4.97 15.03
CA SER A 132 -0.27 -6.01 15.22
C SER A 132 -1.50 -5.73 14.35
N ILE A 133 -1.90 -6.73 13.57
CA ILE A 133 -3.10 -6.64 12.75
C ILE A 133 -4.28 -6.41 13.70
N PRO A 134 -5.04 -5.31 13.58
CA PRO A 134 -6.21 -5.11 14.41
C PRO A 134 -7.14 -6.31 14.19
N SER A 135 -7.45 -7.03 15.27
CA SER A 135 -8.41 -8.13 15.18
C SER A 135 -9.68 -7.56 14.56
N VAL A 136 -10.13 -8.09 13.42
CA VAL A 136 -11.39 -7.67 12.83
C VAL A 136 -12.45 -7.95 13.88
N ALA A 137 -12.92 -6.91 14.57
CA ALA A 137 -13.94 -7.06 15.58
C ALA A 137 -15.09 -7.81 14.91
N ARG A 138 -15.42 -9.01 15.41
CA ARG A 138 -16.51 -9.83 14.89
C ARG A 138 -17.69 -8.87 14.77
N ARG A 139 -18.11 -8.56 13.54
CA ARG A 139 -19.25 -7.66 13.31
C ARG A 139 -20.30 -8.13 14.29
N LYS A 140 -20.66 -7.31 15.29
CA LYS A 140 -21.80 -7.62 16.15
C LYS A 140 -22.86 -8.04 15.15
N LYS A 141 -23.40 -9.27 15.27
CA LYS A 141 -24.54 -9.69 14.47
C LYS A 141 -25.52 -8.55 14.66
N GLY A 142 -25.58 -7.64 13.67
CA GLY A 142 -26.65 -6.69 13.62
C GLY A 142 -27.85 -7.59 13.68
N LYS A 143 -28.76 -7.36 14.62
CA LYS A 143 -30.11 -7.83 14.39
C LYS A 143 -30.41 -7.31 12.99
N PHE A 144 -30.46 -8.21 12.03
CA PHE A 144 -30.83 -7.87 10.66
C PHE A 144 -32.16 -7.16 10.88
N LEU A 145 -32.17 -5.83 10.73
CA LEU A 145 -33.41 -5.10 10.89
C LEU A 145 -34.22 -5.56 9.70
N GLN A 146 -35.08 -6.54 9.97
CA GLN A 146 -36.16 -6.96 9.12
C GLN A 146 -37.05 -5.73 8.94
N GLY A 147 -36.69 -4.83 8.02
CA GLY A 147 -37.35 -3.54 8.01
C GLY A 147 -36.87 -2.47 7.03
N ASP A 148 -35.68 -2.54 6.44
CA ASP A 148 -35.32 -1.56 5.40
C ASP A 148 -35.78 -2.06 4.03
N LEU A 149 -37.10 -1.90 3.87
CA LEU A 149 -37.90 -1.82 2.66
C LEU A 149 -37.09 -1.94 1.36
N PHE A 150 -37.25 -3.08 0.68
CA PHE A 150 -36.99 -3.11 -0.76
C PHE A 150 -37.81 -1.99 -1.39
N LEU A 151 -37.19 -1.19 -2.27
CA LEU A 151 -37.84 -0.08 -3.00
C LEU A 151 -39.07 -0.52 -3.81
N ASN A 152 -39.29 -1.83 -3.95
CA ASN A 152 -40.39 -2.43 -4.69
C ASN A 152 -41.29 -3.26 -3.76
N GLU A 153 -42.53 -2.79 -3.58
CA GLU A 153 -43.54 -3.43 -2.74
C GLU A 153 -43.91 -4.84 -3.21
N ASP A 154 -43.85 -5.10 -4.53
CA ASP A 154 -44.24 -6.40 -5.09
C ASP A 154 -43.21 -7.48 -4.77
N VAL A 155 -41.92 -7.11 -4.77
CA VAL A 155 -40.84 -7.99 -4.32
C VAL A 155 -41.01 -8.33 -2.84
N THR A 156 -41.43 -7.36 -2.03
CA THR A 156 -41.67 -7.56 -0.60
C THR A 156 -42.85 -8.53 -0.36
N LYS A 157 -43.93 -8.41 -1.13
CA LYS A 157 -45.06 -9.34 -1.09
C LYS A 157 -44.65 -10.76 -1.51
N PHE A 158 -43.85 -10.88 -2.57
CA PHE A 158 -43.39 -12.18 -3.08
C PHE A 158 -42.51 -12.92 -2.07
N VAL A 159 -41.57 -12.20 -1.45
CA VAL A 159 -40.68 -12.74 -0.42
C VAL A 159 -41.46 -13.16 0.83
N LYS A 160 -42.41 -12.34 1.29
CA LYS A 160 -43.29 -12.70 2.42
C LYS A 160 -44.13 -13.95 2.11
N PHE A 161 -44.72 -14.04 0.92
CA PHE A 161 -45.49 -15.21 0.49
C PHE A 161 -44.66 -16.50 0.51
N HIS A 162 -43.40 -16.45 0.07
CA HIS A 162 -42.51 -17.62 0.08
C HIS A 162 -41.94 -17.94 1.47
N LEU A 163 -41.78 -16.95 2.34
CA LEU A 163 -41.34 -17.17 3.73
C LEU A 163 -42.45 -17.74 4.61
N GLU A 164 -43.71 -17.36 4.39
CA GLU A 164 -44.87 -17.90 5.12
C GLU A 164 -45.22 -19.32 4.67
N LYS A 165 -44.95 -19.66 3.41
CA LYS A 165 -45.03 -21.02 2.92
C LYS A 165 -43.82 -21.77 3.45
N SER A 166 -43.92 -22.31 4.67
CA SER A 166 -42.91 -23.19 5.26
C SER A 166 -42.63 -24.36 4.32
N GLY A 167 -41.61 -24.18 3.47
CA GLY A 167 -41.16 -25.16 2.51
C GLY A 167 -40.65 -26.37 3.27
N VAL A 168 -41.21 -27.53 2.94
CA VAL A 168 -40.66 -28.84 3.31
C VAL A 168 -39.15 -28.76 3.05
N GLN A 169 -38.36 -28.89 4.11
CA GLN A 169 -36.91 -29.06 3.99
C GLN A 169 -36.67 -30.43 3.35
N VAL A 170 -36.83 -30.51 2.03
CA VAL A 170 -36.30 -31.64 1.28
C VAL A 170 -34.78 -31.47 1.28
N PRO A 171 -34.01 -32.49 1.69
CA PRO A 171 -32.56 -32.43 1.55
C PRO A 171 -32.24 -32.27 0.07
N LEU A 172 -31.72 -31.09 -0.29
CA LEU A 172 -31.32 -30.77 -1.65
C LEU A 172 -30.06 -31.57 -1.98
N ASP A 173 -30.21 -32.60 -2.80
CA ASP A 173 -29.07 -33.31 -3.39
C ASP A 173 -28.71 -32.66 -4.72
N PHE A 174 -27.74 -31.74 -4.66
CA PHE A 174 -27.29 -30.93 -5.80
C PHE A 174 -26.78 -31.77 -6.98
N ALA A 175 -26.47 -33.06 -6.78
CA ALA A 175 -26.01 -33.95 -7.85
C ALA A 175 -27.13 -34.39 -8.80
N GLU A 176 -28.38 -34.45 -8.35
CA GLU A 176 -29.52 -34.84 -9.18
C GLU A 176 -30.13 -33.64 -9.92
N ASP A 177 -30.23 -32.50 -9.24
CA ASP A 177 -30.86 -31.29 -9.77
C ASP A 177 -30.13 -30.71 -11.00
N ILE A 178 -28.80 -30.84 -11.06
CA ILE A 178 -28.01 -30.35 -12.21
C ILE A 178 -28.31 -31.13 -13.50
N LYS A 179 -28.70 -32.42 -13.41
CA LYS A 179 -29.03 -33.23 -14.60
C LYS A 179 -30.39 -32.89 -15.21
N SER A 180 -31.25 -32.20 -14.46
CA SER A 180 -32.60 -31.82 -14.88
C SER A 180 -32.64 -30.54 -15.73
N PHE A 181 -31.54 -29.77 -15.76
CA PHE A 181 -31.45 -28.62 -16.65
C PHE A 181 -31.11 -29.09 -18.06
N PRO A 182 -31.99 -28.91 -19.06
CA PRO A 182 -31.63 -29.18 -20.43
C PRO A 182 -30.50 -28.24 -20.83
N ALA A 183 -29.37 -28.80 -21.24
CA ALA A 183 -28.29 -28.05 -21.88
C ALA A 183 -28.89 -27.34 -23.10
N SER A 184 -28.87 -26.01 -23.06
CA SER A 184 -29.17 -25.16 -24.21
C SER A 184 -27.98 -25.11 -25.14
#